data_AF-A0AAT9GEU7-F1
#
_entry.id   AF-A0AAT9GEU7-F1
#
_cell.length_a   1.000
_cell.length_b   1.000
_cell.length_c   1.000
_cell.angle_alpha   90.00
_cell.angle_beta   90.00
_cell.angle_gamma   90.00
#
_symmetry.space_group_name_H-M   'P 1'
#
loop_
_entity.id
_entity.type
_entity.pdbx_description
1 polymer ?
#
loop_
_entity_poly.entity_id
_entity_poly.type
_entity_poly.pdbx_seq_one_letter_code
_entity_poly.pdbx_strand_id
1 'polypeptide(L)'
;MKQFIYAMLLLGICIPDVVLSQSACSCFLLTEQKGKLAVEKVTIDNNRVEVLSDPSIVAPVFSMGEGMNGDMVKKERRGGMIIAQCKDNQLKLKFKTASGEEKPLPDMDIRVLRQMNIRINVVSGDGTKKAFLIEKYDQVKDADGPVMDMFGGKIPIQNGDFILTTETRKASTVSTLLKGKIPFQFKNGWMMLPVQLNNGNRLEFVLDMAATSTVIDASVLPSNTEIVKMETIAYSDKDTTKSSASMQGATGQVDTDFFLGKALLQNFRLNDLLMNDVNASVLKSFPEKLKKAGVVGIIGTDILKKSGVCTIQFTSETEGTIVLGESEIGTNVAATRMPFNIAGGLLFIDGKIQGKPLKFVMDTGARESILSQSFVTLTNISYKTMSTDKMITGIDGKPQKSSIISLKDVAVGNYMMKDTRMILGNVAALSSYGLSASSAILGMDFFHQFTRIQIDFSNQQLLLQH
;
A
#
# COMPACT_ATOMS: atom_id res chain seq x y z
N MET A 1 13.25 65.67 52.28
CA MET A 1 12.09 64.76 52.27
C MET A 1 12.53 63.46 51.59
N LYS A 2 12.06 62.32 52.09
CA LYS A 2 12.55 60.94 51.89
C LYS A 2 12.62 60.46 50.42
N GLN A 3 13.56 59.54 50.17
CA GLN A 3 13.54 58.35 49.26
C GLN A 3 12.99 58.54 47.83
N PHE A 4 13.67 58.12 46.76
CA PHE A 4 13.96 56.71 46.45
C PHE A 4 15.15 56.60 45.47
N ILE A 5 16.06 55.67 45.78
CA ILE A 5 17.03 55.11 44.84
C ILE A 5 16.28 54.03 44.05
N TYR A 6 16.14 54.18 42.74
CA TYR A 6 15.85 53.06 41.84
C TYR A 6 17.14 52.70 41.11
N ALA A 7 17.80 51.66 41.63
CA ALA A 7 18.83 50.94 40.90
C ALA A 7 18.13 50.11 39.82
N MET A 8 18.25 50.51 38.55
CA MET A 8 17.77 49.72 37.43
C MET A 8 18.85 48.68 37.10
N LEU A 9 18.66 47.47 37.63
CA LEU A 9 19.47 46.30 37.31
C LEU A 9 19.12 45.87 35.86
N LEU A 10 19.96 46.25 34.90
CA LEU A 10 19.93 45.70 33.54
C LEU A 10 20.44 44.25 33.61
N LEU A 11 19.53 43.32 33.91
CA LEU A 11 19.73 41.90 33.62
C LEU A 11 19.73 41.74 32.10
N GLY A 12 20.92 41.79 31.51
CA GLY A 12 21.15 41.26 30.18
C GLY A 12 20.85 39.77 30.21
N ILE A 13 19.62 39.40 29.84
CA ILE A 13 19.30 38.02 29.51
C ILE A 13 20.03 37.76 28.20
N CYS A 14 21.22 37.17 28.29
CA CYS A 14 21.77 36.38 27.19
C CYS A 14 20.74 35.29 26.92
N ILE A 15 19.86 35.53 25.95
CA ILE A 15 19.17 34.44 25.28
C ILE A 15 20.31 33.64 24.65
N PRO A 16 20.57 32.39 25.09
CA PRO A 16 21.51 31.56 24.34
C PRO A 16 20.96 31.51 22.93
N ASP A 17 21.77 31.87 21.94
CA ASP A 17 21.47 31.54 20.55
C ASP A 17 21.07 30.07 20.56
N VAL A 18 19.79 29.81 20.33
CA VAL A 18 19.34 28.47 19.99
C VAL A 18 19.97 28.24 18.63
N VAL A 19 21.20 27.73 18.65
CA VAL A 19 21.80 27.06 17.51
C VAL A 19 20.82 25.93 17.22
N LEU A 20 19.87 26.21 16.33
CA LEU A 20 19.14 25.18 15.61
C LEU A 20 20.24 24.29 15.04
N SER A 21 20.49 23.14 15.69
CA SER A 21 21.53 22.22 15.22
C SER A 21 21.11 21.81 13.82
N GLN A 22 21.78 22.40 12.82
CA GLN A 22 21.45 22.14 11.43
C GLN A 22 21.82 20.68 11.16
N SER A 23 20.81 19.84 11.02
CA SER A 23 21.02 18.40 11.02
C SER A 23 21.55 17.93 9.66
N ALA A 24 22.55 17.05 9.66
CA ALA A 24 23.02 16.37 8.47
C ALA A 24 21.87 15.65 7.74
N CYS A 25 21.99 15.53 6.42
CA CYS A 25 21.05 14.82 5.58
C CYS A 25 21.52 13.36 5.41
N SER A 26 20.58 12.44 5.30
CA SER A 26 20.88 11.07 4.85
C SER A 26 20.47 10.95 3.39
N CYS A 27 21.37 10.45 2.54
CA CYS A 27 21.09 10.07 1.16
C CYS A 27 21.21 8.55 1.08
N PHE A 28 20.21 7.89 0.48
CA PHE A 28 20.23 6.45 0.31
C PHE A 28 20.50 6.11 -1.15
N LEU A 29 21.36 5.13 -1.40
CA LEU A 29 21.78 4.71 -2.73
C LEU A 29 21.49 3.22 -2.90
N LEU A 30 20.85 2.85 -3.99
CA LEU A 30 20.84 1.45 -4.44
C LEU A 30 22.19 1.16 -5.10
N THR A 31 22.88 0.13 -4.63
CA THR A 31 24.16 -0.33 -5.18
C THR A 31 24.07 -1.78 -5.66
N GLU A 32 24.90 -2.12 -6.64
CA GLU A 32 25.06 -3.47 -7.15
C GLU A 32 26.55 -3.82 -7.22
N GLN A 33 26.97 -4.82 -6.44
CA GLN A 33 28.35 -5.33 -6.46
C GLN A 33 28.34 -6.83 -6.72
N LYS A 34 28.97 -7.26 -7.81
CA LYS A 34 29.05 -8.68 -8.23
C LYS A 34 27.66 -9.37 -8.26
N GLY A 35 26.66 -8.66 -8.78
CA GLY A 35 25.27 -9.15 -8.88
C GLY A 35 24.48 -9.13 -7.57
N LYS A 36 25.05 -8.63 -6.47
CA LYS A 36 24.34 -8.45 -5.19
C LYS A 36 23.86 -7.02 -5.05
N LEU A 37 22.55 -6.87 -4.83
CA LEU A 37 21.92 -5.59 -4.55
C LEU A 37 22.00 -5.25 -3.06
N ALA A 38 22.26 -3.99 -2.76
CA ALA A 38 22.22 -3.43 -1.42
C ALA A 38 21.70 -1.98 -1.44
N VAL A 39 21.24 -1.48 -0.29
CA VAL A 39 20.92 -0.07 -0.12
C VAL A 39 21.85 0.51 0.93
N GLU A 40 22.62 1.52 0.53
CA GLU A 40 23.64 2.15 1.35
C GLU A 40 23.19 3.54 1.81
N LYS A 41 23.55 3.90 3.04
CA LYS A 41 23.26 5.21 3.62
C LYS A 41 24.53 6.07 3.60
N VAL A 42 24.47 7.21 2.93
CA VAL A 42 25.49 8.25 2.92
C VAL A 42 25.03 9.42 3.77
N THR A 43 25.87 9.87 4.71
CA THR A 43 25.59 11.06 5.52
C THR A 43 26.24 12.28 4.88
N ILE A 44 25.46 13.34 4.68
CA ILE A 44 25.91 14.59 4.08
C ILE A 44 25.77 15.67 5.14
N ASP A 45 26.91 16.19 5.58
CA ASP A 45 26.95 17.27 6.54
C ASP A 45 26.22 18.52 6.03
N ASN A 46 25.67 19.31 6.95
CA ASN A 46 24.92 20.49 6.55
C ASN A 46 25.82 21.52 5.85
N ASN A 47 25.27 22.17 4.81
CA ASN A 47 25.96 23.07 3.90
C ASN A 47 27.12 22.43 3.10
N ARG A 48 27.21 21.10 3.08
CA ARG A 48 28.21 20.37 2.29
C ARG A 48 27.59 19.82 1.01
N VAL A 49 28.47 19.64 0.04
CA VAL A 49 28.20 18.98 -1.24
C VAL A 49 29.10 17.76 -1.31
N GLU A 50 28.51 16.60 -1.52
CA GLU A 50 29.21 15.34 -1.75
C GLU A 50 29.04 14.94 -3.22
N VAL A 51 30.11 14.45 -3.82
CA VAL A 51 30.11 13.92 -5.19
C VAL A 51 30.37 12.43 -5.13
N LEU A 52 29.38 11.65 -5.54
CA LEU A 52 29.37 10.19 -5.45
C LEU A 52 29.55 9.62 -6.86
N SER A 53 30.69 8.99 -7.11
CA SER A 53 31.10 8.49 -8.43
C SER A 53 31.41 6.98 -8.46
N ASP A 54 30.93 6.25 -7.45
CA ASP A 54 31.14 4.80 -7.36
C ASP A 54 30.37 4.08 -8.48
N PRO A 55 31.04 3.28 -9.34
CA PRO A 55 30.41 2.58 -10.46
C PRO A 55 29.40 1.50 -10.02
N SER A 56 29.43 1.08 -8.75
CA SER A 56 28.43 0.17 -8.19
C SER A 56 27.09 0.84 -7.92
N ILE A 57 27.03 2.17 -7.88
CA ILE A 57 25.76 2.90 -7.69
C ILE A 57 24.86 2.68 -8.89
N VAL A 58 23.66 2.17 -8.62
CA VAL A 58 22.58 2.02 -9.59
C VAL A 58 21.78 3.32 -9.66
N ALA A 59 21.26 3.79 -8.53
CA ALA A 59 20.47 5.03 -8.46
C ALA A 59 20.35 5.54 -7.02
N PRO A 60 20.13 6.87 -6.83
CA PRO A 60 19.67 7.38 -5.55
C PRO A 60 18.23 6.92 -5.26
N VAL A 61 17.95 6.59 -4.01
CA VAL A 61 16.60 6.34 -3.52
C VAL A 61 16.02 7.67 -3.06
N PHE A 62 14.93 8.08 -3.69
CA PHE A 62 14.18 9.28 -3.32
C PHE A 62 12.67 9.02 -3.31
N SER A 63 11.95 9.90 -2.63
CA SER A 63 10.50 9.87 -2.56
C SER A 63 9.93 11.27 -2.72
N MET A 64 8.86 11.37 -3.51
CA MET A 64 8.10 12.60 -3.73
C MET A 64 7.00 12.84 -2.69
N GLY A 65 6.85 11.94 -1.72
CA GLY A 65 5.77 11.96 -0.73
C GLY A 65 5.13 10.58 -0.55
N GLU A 66 4.05 10.52 0.22
CA GLU A 66 3.29 9.28 0.43
C GLU A 66 2.69 8.77 -0.89
N GLY A 67 2.86 7.47 -1.17
CA GLY A 67 2.40 6.85 -2.41
C GLY A 67 3.44 5.93 -3.04
N MET A 68 3.32 5.73 -4.35
CA MET A 68 4.27 4.94 -5.14
C MET A 68 4.95 5.80 -6.20
N ASN A 69 6.27 5.65 -6.37
CA ASN A 69 7.03 6.26 -7.45
C ASN A 69 7.82 5.18 -8.20
N GLY A 70 8.04 5.42 -9.49
CA GLY A 70 8.67 4.46 -10.39
C GLY A 70 9.80 5.09 -11.14
N ASP A 71 10.91 4.38 -11.24
CA ASP A 71 12.07 4.79 -12.02
C ASP A 71 12.57 3.61 -12.87
N MET A 72 13.06 3.94 -14.07
CA MET A 72 13.72 3.00 -14.97
C MET A 72 15.17 3.45 -15.13
N VAL A 73 16.07 2.65 -14.57
CA VAL A 73 17.51 2.87 -14.65
C VAL A 73 18.06 2.00 -15.76
N LYS A 74 18.44 2.62 -16.88
CA LYS A 74 19.09 1.90 -17.97
C LYS A 74 20.57 1.70 -17.71
N LYS A 75 21.12 0.58 -18.20
CA LYS A 75 22.54 0.27 -18.09
C LYS A 75 23.46 1.39 -18.56
N GLU A 76 23.11 2.11 -19.64
CA GLU A 76 23.95 3.18 -20.20
C GLU A 76 23.99 4.43 -19.33
N ARG A 77 23.02 4.58 -18.41
CA ARG A 77 23.00 5.67 -17.43
C ARG A 77 23.89 5.36 -16.23
N ARG A 78 24.43 4.14 -16.10
CA ARG A 78 25.32 3.77 -15.00
C ARG A 78 26.71 4.40 -15.20
N GLY A 79 27.38 4.74 -14.11
CA GLY A 79 28.71 5.37 -14.13
C GLY A 79 28.71 6.90 -14.26
N GLY A 80 27.54 7.54 -14.13
CA GLY A 80 27.46 8.98 -13.86
C GLY A 80 27.84 9.33 -12.41
N MET A 81 27.80 10.62 -12.09
CA MET A 81 28.02 11.12 -10.73
C MET A 81 26.70 11.57 -10.10
N ILE A 82 26.50 11.28 -8.83
CA ILE A 82 25.43 11.89 -8.03
C ILE A 82 26.06 13.02 -7.22
N ILE A 83 25.54 14.24 -7.42
CA ILE A 83 25.89 15.39 -6.61
C ILE A 83 24.79 15.56 -5.57
N ALA A 84 25.15 15.40 -4.31
CA ALA A 84 24.21 15.46 -3.20
C ALA A 84 24.57 16.62 -2.27
N GLN A 85 23.60 17.50 -2.01
CA GLN A 85 23.79 18.66 -1.16
C GLN A 85 22.78 18.65 -0.03
N CYS A 86 23.26 18.85 1.19
CA CYS A 86 22.41 19.12 2.34
C CYS A 86 22.45 20.62 2.65
N LYS A 87 21.31 21.31 2.57
CA LYS A 87 21.24 22.73 2.90
C LYS A 87 19.84 23.09 3.37
N ASP A 88 19.74 23.83 4.47
CA ASP A 88 18.46 24.34 5.00
C ASP A 88 17.41 23.22 5.24
N ASN A 89 17.85 22.05 5.72
CA ASN A 89 17.06 20.82 5.87
C ASN A 89 16.51 20.23 4.56
N GLN A 90 17.02 20.67 3.42
CA GLN A 90 16.73 20.11 2.11
C GLN A 90 17.88 19.21 1.67
N LEU A 91 17.53 17.99 1.25
CA LEU A 91 18.42 17.15 0.45
C LEU A 91 18.15 17.45 -1.02
N LYS A 92 19.16 17.98 -1.70
CA LYS A 92 19.15 18.23 -3.14
C LYS A 92 20.02 17.22 -3.83
N LEU A 93 19.47 16.53 -4.82
CA LEU A 93 20.20 15.54 -5.61
C LEU A 93 20.24 15.99 -7.07
N LYS A 94 21.40 15.79 -7.71
CA LYS A 94 21.54 15.95 -9.15
C LYS A 94 22.26 14.74 -9.71
N PHE A 95 21.76 14.23 -10.82
CA PHE A 95 22.46 13.22 -11.60
C PHE A 95 23.28 13.91 -12.69
N LYS A 96 24.55 13.55 -12.81
CA LYS A 96 25.43 14.01 -13.88
C LYS A 96 25.87 12.82 -14.73
N THR A 97 25.48 12.80 -15.99
CA THR A 97 25.85 11.72 -16.92
C THR A 97 27.36 11.72 -17.19
N ALA A 98 27.87 10.62 -17.77
CA ALA A 98 29.25 10.57 -18.26
C ALA A 98 29.54 11.63 -19.36
N SER A 99 28.52 12.08 -20.10
CA SER A 99 28.63 13.18 -21.07
C SER A 99 28.66 14.58 -20.42
N GLY A 100 28.48 14.67 -19.10
CA GLY A 100 28.51 15.93 -18.34
C GLY A 100 27.17 16.65 -18.23
N GLU A 101 26.09 16.08 -18.77
CA GLU A 101 24.73 16.63 -18.65
C GLU A 101 24.20 16.46 -17.22
N GLU A 102 23.66 17.53 -16.65
CA GLU A 102 23.11 17.54 -15.29
C GLU A 102 21.59 17.53 -15.31
N LYS A 103 20.99 16.58 -14.59
CA LYS A 103 19.55 16.48 -14.37
C LYS A 103 19.27 16.66 -12.87
N PRO A 104 18.62 17.77 -12.46
CA PRO A 104 18.20 17.91 -11.07
C PRO A 104 17.10 16.90 -10.75
N LEU A 105 17.17 16.31 -9.56
CA LEU A 105 16.05 15.60 -8.95
C LEU A 105 15.30 16.56 -8.02
N PRO A 106 14.03 16.26 -7.70
CA PRO A 106 13.26 17.14 -6.82
C PRO A 106 13.89 17.29 -5.43
N ASP A 107 13.83 18.51 -4.90
CA ASP A 107 14.29 18.83 -3.55
C ASP A 107 13.43 18.11 -2.51
N MET A 108 14.07 17.53 -1.48
CA MET A 108 13.37 16.77 -0.44
C MET A 108 13.60 17.37 0.96
N ASP A 109 12.51 17.62 1.68
CA ASP A 109 12.56 18.05 3.08
C ASP A 109 12.88 16.87 4.01
N ILE A 110 14.06 16.90 4.63
CA ILE A 110 14.50 15.82 5.53
C ILE A 110 13.60 15.68 6.75
N ARG A 111 12.94 16.75 7.21
CA ARG A 111 12.03 16.69 8.35
C ARG A 111 10.79 15.87 8.02
N VAL A 112 10.35 15.92 6.77
CA VAL A 112 9.26 15.09 6.24
C VAL A 112 9.76 13.66 6.07
N LEU A 113 10.91 13.47 5.42
CA LEU A 113 11.46 12.13 5.16
C LEU A 113 11.70 11.32 6.43
N ARG A 114 12.23 11.93 7.51
CA ARG A 114 12.42 11.26 8.82
C ARG A 114 11.15 10.69 9.44
N GLN A 115 9.98 11.12 8.97
CA GLN A 115 8.68 10.60 9.40
C GLN A 115 8.17 9.49 8.48
N MET A 116 8.96 9.03 7.50
CA MET A 116 8.54 8.10 6.46
C MET A 116 9.28 6.76 6.55
N ASN A 117 8.55 5.71 6.21
CA ASN A 117 9.09 4.42 5.81
C ASN A 117 9.06 4.33 4.28
N ILE A 118 10.16 3.92 3.66
CA ILE A 118 10.29 3.77 2.21
C ILE A 118 10.65 2.32 1.89
N ARG A 119 9.71 1.59 1.30
CA ARG A 119 10.00 0.28 0.72
C ARG A 119 10.50 0.48 -0.70
N ILE A 120 11.61 -0.16 -1.06
CA ILE A 120 12.20 -0.11 -2.39
C ILE A 120 12.05 -1.50 -2.98
N ASN A 121 11.34 -1.61 -4.09
CA ASN A 121 11.20 -2.83 -4.86
C ASN A 121 12.05 -2.72 -6.12
N VAL A 122 12.90 -3.72 -6.35
CA VAL A 122 13.87 -3.73 -7.45
C VAL A 122 13.61 -4.95 -8.33
N VAL A 123 13.40 -4.71 -9.62
CA VAL A 123 13.38 -5.75 -10.65
C VAL A 123 14.51 -5.45 -11.64
N SER A 124 15.50 -6.33 -11.71
CA SER A 124 16.60 -6.22 -12.68
C SER A 124 16.31 -6.99 -13.96
N GLY A 125 16.95 -6.61 -15.05
CA GLY A 125 16.74 -7.26 -16.35
C GLY A 125 17.31 -8.66 -16.50
N ASP A 126 18.07 -9.16 -15.52
CA ASP A 126 18.43 -10.57 -15.39
C ASP A 126 17.34 -11.41 -14.68
N GLY A 127 16.25 -10.76 -14.24
CA GLY A 127 15.13 -11.37 -13.53
C GLY A 127 15.25 -11.36 -12.01
N THR A 128 16.35 -10.84 -11.44
CA THR A 128 16.48 -10.71 -9.99
C THR A 128 15.41 -9.76 -9.44
N LYS A 129 14.76 -10.20 -8.36
CA LYS A 129 13.75 -9.42 -7.64
C LYS A 129 14.17 -9.29 -6.18
N LYS A 130 14.30 -8.07 -5.69
CA LYS A 130 14.67 -7.80 -4.28
C LYS A 130 13.88 -6.61 -3.74
N ALA A 131 13.57 -6.64 -2.45
CA ALA A 131 12.99 -5.51 -1.76
C ALA A 131 13.78 -5.14 -0.51
N PHE A 132 13.80 -3.84 -0.22
CA PHE A 132 14.43 -3.25 0.95
C PHE A 132 13.44 -2.32 1.65
N LEU A 133 13.64 -2.06 2.93
CA LEU A 133 12.88 -1.10 3.71
C LEU A 133 13.85 -0.13 4.39
N ILE A 134 13.68 1.15 4.08
CA ILE A 134 14.26 2.25 4.85
C ILE A 134 13.23 2.66 5.89
N GLU A 135 13.48 2.34 7.16
CA GLU A 135 12.60 2.64 8.28
C GLU A 135 12.95 4.00 8.88
N LYS A 136 11.94 4.86 9.06
CA LYS A 136 12.04 6.25 9.56
C LYS A 136 13.14 7.06 8.86
N TYR A 137 13.36 6.76 7.58
CA TYR A 137 14.44 7.32 6.76
C TYR A 137 15.83 7.27 7.42
N ASP A 138 16.10 6.18 8.15
CA ASP A 138 17.32 6.03 8.92
C ASP A 138 17.95 4.64 8.73
N GLN A 139 17.20 3.57 9.04
CA GLN A 139 17.73 2.21 9.06
C GLN A 139 17.31 1.45 7.81
N VAL A 140 18.26 0.76 7.17
CA VAL A 140 18.02 -0.10 6.01
C VAL A 140 17.92 -1.55 6.48
N LYS A 141 16.92 -2.28 5.98
CA LYS A 141 16.82 -3.73 6.13
C LYS A 141 16.26 -4.38 4.87
N ASP A 142 16.49 -5.68 4.72
CA ASP A 142 15.77 -6.49 3.75
C ASP A 142 14.27 -6.45 4.05
N ALA A 143 13.45 -6.47 3.00
CA ALA A 143 12.01 -6.44 3.14
C ALA A 143 11.37 -7.72 2.57
N ASP A 144 10.57 -8.38 3.39
CA ASP A 144 9.82 -9.59 3.01
C ASP A 144 8.61 -9.26 2.12
N GLY A 145 7.95 -10.28 1.60
CA GLY A 145 6.77 -10.16 0.73
C GLY A 145 7.13 -10.02 -0.75
N PRO A 146 6.11 -9.86 -1.62
CA PRO A 146 6.35 -9.73 -3.05
C PRO A 146 7.07 -8.43 -3.41
N VAL A 147 7.80 -8.47 -4.52
CA VAL A 147 8.44 -7.30 -5.12
C VAL A 147 7.46 -6.66 -6.07
N MET A 148 7.04 -5.44 -5.76
CA MET A 148 6.08 -4.68 -6.57
C MET A 148 6.78 -4.04 -7.76
N ASP A 149 6.17 -4.15 -8.94
CA ASP A 149 6.55 -3.40 -10.13
C ASP A 149 5.37 -2.52 -10.55
N MET A 150 5.48 -1.21 -10.34
CA MET A 150 4.39 -0.28 -10.68
C MET A 150 4.13 -0.13 -12.18
N PHE A 151 5.01 -0.64 -13.04
CA PHE A 151 4.78 -0.71 -14.47
C PHE A 151 4.14 -2.05 -14.89
N GLY A 152 3.95 -2.98 -13.97
CA GLY A 152 3.26 -4.24 -14.20
C GLY A 152 3.92 -5.13 -15.25
N GLY A 153 5.25 -5.05 -15.42
CA GLY A 153 6.00 -5.75 -16.45
C GLY A 153 5.79 -5.22 -17.87
N LYS A 154 5.15 -4.05 -18.04
CA LYS A 154 4.88 -3.45 -19.36
C LYS A 154 6.11 -2.77 -19.96
N ILE A 155 7.09 -2.40 -19.14
CA ILE A 155 8.36 -1.82 -19.61
C ILE A 155 9.34 -2.97 -19.83
N PRO A 156 9.80 -3.20 -21.08
CA PRO A 156 10.83 -4.18 -21.34
C PRO A 156 12.16 -3.70 -20.74
N ILE A 157 12.87 -4.62 -20.10
CA ILE A 157 14.19 -4.37 -19.51
C ILE A 157 15.20 -5.39 -20.03
N GLN A 158 16.44 -4.96 -20.23
CA GLN A 158 17.55 -5.79 -20.67
C GLN A 158 18.52 -6.05 -19.53
N ASN A 159 19.44 -7.01 -19.72
CA ASN A 159 20.45 -7.30 -18.70
C ASN A 159 21.29 -6.05 -18.36
N GLY A 160 21.26 -5.65 -17.08
CA GLY A 160 21.89 -4.44 -16.55
C GLY A 160 20.95 -3.24 -16.37
N ASP A 161 19.70 -3.35 -16.82
CA ASP A 161 18.63 -2.39 -16.52
C ASP A 161 17.94 -2.74 -15.19
N PHE A 162 17.34 -1.74 -14.55
CA PHE A 162 16.56 -1.87 -13.32
C PHE A 162 15.25 -1.10 -13.40
N ILE A 163 14.19 -1.70 -12.88
CA ILE A 163 12.96 -1.01 -12.48
C ILE A 163 12.97 -0.86 -10.98
N LEU A 164 12.81 0.38 -10.52
CA LEU A 164 12.70 0.74 -9.12
C LEU A 164 11.27 1.20 -8.84
N THR A 165 10.60 0.56 -7.89
CA THR A 165 9.32 1.03 -7.35
C THR A 165 9.50 1.37 -5.89
N THR A 166 9.37 2.65 -5.53
CA THR A 166 9.40 3.09 -4.13
C THR A 166 7.99 3.22 -3.61
N GLU A 167 7.70 2.61 -2.46
CA GLU A 167 6.45 2.79 -1.72
C GLU A 167 6.74 3.56 -0.45
N THR A 168 6.19 4.76 -0.34
CA THR A 168 6.43 5.65 0.79
C THR A 168 5.17 5.80 1.63
N ARG A 169 5.33 5.66 2.94
CA ARG A 169 4.25 5.84 3.92
C ARG A 169 4.79 6.55 5.13
N LYS A 170 3.96 7.34 5.81
CA LYS A 170 4.32 7.81 7.15
C LYS A 170 4.58 6.62 8.07
N ALA A 171 5.69 6.65 8.78
CA ALA A 171 5.94 5.80 9.92
C ALA A 171 4.79 6.03 10.91
N SER A 172 4.13 4.96 11.34
CA SER A 172 2.95 5.08 12.21
C SER A 172 3.34 5.79 13.52
N THR A 173 2.92 7.04 13.66
CA THR A 173 2.85 7.77 14.92
C THR A 173 1.45 7.55 15.45
N VAL A 174 1.19 6.37 16.04
CA VAL A 174 -0.12 6.09 16.61
C VAL A 174 -0.32 7.04 17.80
N SER A 175 -0.98 8.17 17.60
CA SER A 175 -1.33 9.07 18.72
C SER A 175 -2.49 8.51 19.54
N THR A 176 -3.29 7.59 18.98
CA THR A 176 -4.23 6.70 19.69
C THR A 176 -4.69 5.59 18.73
N LEU A 177 -4.69 4.33 19.17
CA LEU A 177 -5.25 3.23 18.37
C LEU A 177 -6.76 3.37 18.26
N LEU A 178 -7.31 3.10 17.08
CA LEU A 178 -8.76 3.02 16.86
C LEU A 178 -9.32 1.79 17.61
N LYS A 179 -10.22 2.01 18.56
CA LYS A 179 -10.82 0.96 19.40
C LYS A 179 -12.33 1.00 19.41
N GLY A 180 -12.98 -0.11 19.10
CA GLY A 180 -14.44 -0.21 19.16
C GLY A 180 -14.99 -1.48 18.52
N LYS A 181 -16.31 -1.63 18.58
CA LYS A 181 -17.03 -2.78 18.04
C LYS A 181 -18.03 -2.33 16.98
N ILE A 182 -18.02 -3.00 15.84
CA ILE A 182 -18.84 -2.66 14.67
C ILE A 182 -19.62 -3.91 14.27
N PRO A 183 -20.96 -3.93 14.40
CA PRO A 183 -21.75 -5.03 13.89
C PRO A 183 -21.74 -5.01 12.35
N PHE A 184 -21.78 -6.19 11.74
CA PHE A 184 -21.88 -6.34 10.29
C PHE A 184 -22.95 -7.37 9.91
N GLN A 185 -23.51 -7.21 8.72
CA GLN A 185 -24.35 -8.23 8.08
C GLN A 185 -23.59 -8.85 6.91
N PHE A 186 -23.54 -10.19 6.86
CA PHE A 186 -23.01 -10.90 5.71
C PHE A 186 -24.14 -11.19 4.71
N LYS A 187 -24.12 -10.47 3.58
CA LYS A 187 -25.17 -10.57 2.55
C LYS A 187 -24.55 -10.55 1.16
N ASN A 188 -25.06 -11.38 0.27
CA ASN A 188 -24.60 -11.47 -1.13
C ASN A 188 -23.09 -11.76 -1.27
N GLY A 189 -22.47 -12.36 -0.25
CA GLY A 189 -21.04 -12.66 -0.20
C GLY A 189 -20.16 -11.50 0.28
N TRP A 190 -20.73 -10.43 0.83
CA TRP A 190 -20.01 -9.29 1.37
C TRP A 190 -20.35 -9.05 2.83
N MET A 191 -19.36 -8.58 3.60
CA MET A 191 -19.58 -8.01 4.93
C MET A 191 -19.98 -6.55 4.79
N MET A 192 -21.25 -6.27 5.11
CA MET A 192 -21.88 -4.96 5.02
C MET A 192 -21.78 -4.27 6.37
N LEU A 193 -21.14 -3.10 6.37
CA LEU A 193 -20.89 -2.27 7.54
C LEU A 193 -21.72 -0.99 7.47
N PRO A 194 -22.38 -0.64 8.58
CA PRO A 194 -23.09 0.62 8.64
C PRO A 194 -22.17 1.79 8.90
N VAL A 195 -22.22 2.75 7.99
CA VAL A 195 -21.53 4.04 8.09
C VAL A 195 -22.56 5.15 8.20
N GLN A 196 -22.30 6.14 9.04
CA GLN A 196 -23.04 7.40 9.03
C GLN A 196 -22.05 8.53 8.75
N LEU A 197 -22.43 9.45 7.87
CA LEU A 197 -21.67 10.66 7.60
C LEU A 197 -22.41 11.86 8.17
N ASN A 198 -21.73 12.66 9.00
CA ASN A 198 -22.37 13.75 9.74
C ASN A 198 -23.63 13.25 10.47
N ASN A 199 -24.75 13.96 10.34
CA ASN A 199 -26.05 13.58 10.89
C ASN A 199 -26.95 12.93 9.82
N GLY A 200 -26.36 12.38 8.76
CA GLY A 200 -27.08 11.80 7.63
C GLY A 200 -27.68 10.43 7.90
N ASN A 201 -28.22 9.81 6.86
CA ASN A 201 -28.73 8.44 6.91
C ASN A 201 -27.61 7.43 7.08
N ARG A 202 -27.97 6.24 7.58
CA ARG A 202 -27.10 5.06 7.60
C ARG A 202 -26.87 4.58 6.17
N LEU A 203 -25.61 4.38 5.83
CA LEU A 203 -25.08 3.98 4.53
C LEU A 203 -24.43 2.61 4.67
N GLU A 204 -24.50 1.80 3.62
CA GLU A 204 -23.94 0.45 3.62
C GLU A 204 -22.61 0.40 2.85
N PHE A 205 -21.56 0.02 3.57
CA PHE A 205 -20.19 -0.10 3.04
C PHE A 205 -19.74 -1.55 3.06
N VAL A 206 -18.95 -1.97 2.07
CA VAL A 206 -18.30 -3.29 2.08
C VAL A 206 -16.97 -3.21 2.83
N LEU A 207 -16.67 -4.18 3.71
CA LEU A 207 -15.32 -4.36 4.24
C LEU A 207 -14.41 -4.99 3.19
N ASP A 208 -13.33 -4.30 2.82
CA ASP A 208 -12.39 -4.78 1.79
C ASP A 208 -10.94 -4.64 2.26
N MET A 209 -10.30 -5.78 2.53
CA MET A 209 -8.90 -5.86 2.91
C MET A 209 -7.90 -5.69 1.75
N ALA A 210 -8.35 -5.76 0.49
CA ALA A 210 -7.55 -5.45 -0.68
C ALA A 210 -7.70 -3.99 -1.14
N ALA A 211 -8.69 -3.26 -0.61
CA ALA A 211 -8.77 -1.81 -0.78
C ALA A 211 -7.74 -1.10 0.11
N THR A 212 -6.77 -0.43 -0.52
CA THR A 212 -5.73 0.32 0.21
C THR A 212 -6.20 1.68 0.74
N SER A 213 -7.35 2.14 0.25
CA SER A 213 -8.04 3.35 0.69
C SER A 213 -9.54 3.09 0.79
N THR A 214 -10.20 3.75 1.72
CA THR A 214 -11.66 3.84 1.78
C THR A 214 -12.19 4.51 0.50
N VAL A 215 -13.25 3.95 -0.08
CA VAL A 215 -13.87 4.45 -1.32
C VAL A 215 -15.33 4.81 -1.06
N ILE A 216 -15.81 5.88 -1.67
CA ILE A 216 -17.18 6.37 -1.47
C ILE A 216 -17.82 6.86 -2.78
N ASP A 217 -19.11 6.62 -2.92
CA ASP A 217 -19.93 7.16 -4.01
C ASP A 217 -20.20 8.65 -3.81
N ALA A 218 -20.00 9.47 -4.85
CA ALA A 218 -20.18 10.91 -4.80
C ALA A 218 -21.63 11.31 -4.44
N SER A 219 -22.62 10.47 -4.76
CA SER A 219 -24.03 10.75 -4.49
C SER A 219 -24.39 10.81 -3.01
N VAL A 220 -23.56 10.25 -2.12
CA VAL A 220 -23.80 10.23 -0.67
C VAL A 220 -22.89 11.20 0.10
N LEU A 221 -22.07 11.97 -0.60
CA LEU A 221 -21.20 12.96 0.04
C LEU A 221 -22.02 14.12 0.65
N PRO A 222 -21.65 14.61 1.84
CA PRO A 222 -22.24 15.82 2.40
C PRO A 222 -22.15 17.01 1.44
N SER A 223 -23.20 17.83 1.39
CA SER A 223 -23.21 19.09 0.63
C SER A 223 -22.03 19.98 1.09
N ASN A 224 -21.20 20.43 0.15
CA ASN A 224 -19.94 21.17 0.35
C ASN A 224 -18.69 20.33 0.65
N THR A 225 -18.74 19.01 0.50
CA THR A 225 -17.50 18.21 0.53
C THR A 225 -16.63 18.55 -0.67
N GLU A 226 -15.44 19.13 -0.42
CA GLU A 226 -14.46 19.39 -1.48
C GLU A 226 -13.83 18.09 -1.97
N ILE A 227 -13.81 17.90 -3.29
CA ILE A 227 -13.12 16.79 -3.94
C ILE A 227 -11.86 17.34 -4.60
N VAL A 228 -10.71 16.92 -4.10
CA VAL A 228 -9.40 17.28 -4.63
C VAL A 228 -9.01 16.28 -5.71
N LYS A 229 -8.85 16.77 -6.94
CA LYS A 229 -8.38 15.95 -8.06
C LYS A 229 -6.94 15.51 -7.82
N MET A 230 -6.66 14.26 -8.16
CA MET A 230 -5.33 13.67 -8.02
C MET A 230 -4.63 13.68 -9.37
N GLU A 231 -3.34 14.02 -9.39
CA GLU A 231 -2.50 14.03 -10.59
C GLU A 231 -1.44 12.94 -10.51
N THR A 232 -1.07 12.37 -11.66
CA THR A 232 0.15 11.59 -11.87
C THR A 232 1.13 12.46 -12.65
N ILE A 233 2.38 12.47 -12.20
CA ILE A 233 3.45 13.23 -12.86
C ILE A 233 4.48 12.24 -13.38
N ALA A 234 4.75 12.29 -14.68
CA ALA A 234 5.80 11.50 -15.31
C ALA A 234 6.95 12.42 -15.75
N TYR A 235 8.17 12.05 -15.35
CA TYR A 235 9.39 12.77 -15.72
C TYR A 235 10.12 11.96 -16.79
N SER A 236 10.31 12.56 -17.97
CA SER A 236 11.17 12.01 -19.02
C SER A 236 12.46 12.81 -19.14
N ASP A 237 13.28 12.53 -20.15
CA ASP A 237 14.51 13.30 -20.40
C ASP A 237 14.25 14.64 -21.10
N LYS A 238 13.07 14.82 -21.69
CA LYS A 238 12.72 16.04 -22.45
C LYS A 238 11.54 16.80 -21.85
N ASP A 239 10.58 16.07 -21.29
CA ASP A 239 9.30 16.63 -20.86
C ASP A 239 8.87 16.11 -19.49
N THR A 240 8.17 16.96 -18.73
CA THR A 240 7.36 16.56 -17.57
C THR A 240 5.90 16.56 -18.01
N THR A 241 5.25 15.41 -17.95
CA THR A 241 3.83 15.29 -18.29
C THR A 241 3.00 15.09 -17.04
N LYS A 242 1.87 15.80 -16.98
CA LYS A 242 0.86 15.62 -15.94
C LYS A 242 -0.36 14.95 -16.55
N SER A 243 -0.89 13.95 -15.87
CA SER A 243 -2.13 13.28 -16.23
C SER A 243 -3.02 13.13 -15.01
N SER A 244 -4.32 12.90 -15.21
CA SER A 244 -5.22 12.54 -14.12
C SER A 244 -4.77 11.22 -13.51
N ALA A 245 -4.70 11.17 -12.17
CA ALA A 245 -4.49 9.91 -11.49
C ALA A 245 -5.65 8.95 -11.77
N SER A 246 -5.37 7.67 -11.66
CA SER A 246 -6.36 6.62 -11.87
C SER A 246 -6.46 5.73 -10.66
N MET A 247 -7.61 5.07 -10.53
CA MET A 247 -7.83 4.06 -9.51
C MET A 247 -7.85 2.68 -10.17
N GLN A 248 -7.19 1.71 -9.57
CA GLN A 248 -7.19 0.33 -10.05
C GLN A 248 -8.28 -0.48 -9.34
N GLY A 249 -9.15 -1.12 -10.12
CA GLY A 249 -10.10 -2.13 -9.65
C GLY A 249 -9.62 -3.55 -9.94
N ALA A 250 -10.36 -4.54 -9.44
CA ALA A 250 -10.04 -5.96 -9.60
C ALA A 250 -9.99 -6.40 -11.08
N THR A 251 -10.90 -5.90 -11.92
CA THR A 251 -11.01 -6.26 -13.35
C THR A 251 -10.39 -5.25 -14.30
N GLY A 252 -10.07 -4.05 -13.82
CA GLY A 252 -9.47 -3.04 -14.68
C GLY A 252 -9.23 -1.72 -13.98
N GLN A 253 -8.58 -0.81 -14.71
CA GLN A 253 -8.48 0.58 -14.30
C GLN A 253 -9.87 1.22 -14.38
N VAL A 254 -10.26 1.91 -13.32
CA VAL A 254 -11.44 2.77 -13.30
C VAL A 254 -11.21 3.92 -14.25
N ASP A 255 -12.20 4.20 -15.09
CA ASP A 255 -12.11 5.31 -16.05
C ASP A 255 -11.85 6.63 -15.33
N THR A 256 -11.01 7.48 -15.90
CA THR A 256 -10.58 8.74 -15.26
C THR A 256 -11.74 9.69 -14.99
N ASP A 257 -12.83 9.59 -15.75
CA ASP A 257 -14.04 10.39 -15.55
C ASP A 257 -14.95 9.84 -14.43
N PHE A 258 -14.70 8.60 -13.99
CA PHE A 258 -15.39 7.96 -12.88
C PHE A 258 -14.66 8.15 -11.56
N PHE A 259 -13.32 8.22 -11.54
CA PHE A 259 -12.58 8.59 -10.34
C PHE A 259 -12.47 10.11 -10.22
N LEU A 260 -13.21 10.70 -9.28
CA LEU A 260 -13.30 12.15 -9.15
C LEU A 260 -12.14 12.78 -8.37
N GLY A 261 -11.44 11.99 -7.55
CA GLY A 261 -10.35 12.45 -6.70
C GLY A 261 -10.49 11.94 -5.27
N LYS A 262 -9.99 12.72 -4.31
CA LYS A 262 -10.07 12.42 -2.87
C LYS A 262 -10.84 13.49 -2.12
N ALA A 263 -11.54 13.07 -1.07
CA ALA A 263 -12.27 13.96 -0.18
C ALA A 263 -11.92 13.67 1.28
N LEU A 264 -11.84 14.71 2.09
CA LEU A 264 -11.65 14.61 3.53
C LEU A 264 -13.02 14.56 4.21
N LEU A 265 -13.40 13.39 4.74
CA LEU A 265 -14.69 13.18 5.39
C LEU A 265 -14.59 13.51 6.88
N GLN A 266 -15.46 14.40 7.32
CA GLN A 266 -15.67 14.74 8.73
C GLN A 266 -16.81 13.91 9.31
N ASN A 267 -16.78 13.69 10.64
CA ASN A 267 -17.80 12.95 11.36
C ASN A 267 -18.16 11.61 10.69
N PHE A 268 -17.16 10.85 10.27
CA PHE A 268 -17.32 9.52 9.70
C PHE A 268 -17.53 8.53 10.84
N ARG A 269 -18.73 7.96 10.93
CA ARG A 269 -19.14 7.13 12.05
C ARG A 269 -19.31 5.67 11.62
N LEU A 270 -18.55 4.76 12.25
CA LEU A 270 -18.73 3.31 12.16
C LEU A 270 -19.33 2.81 13.48
N ASN A 271 -20.66 2.67 13.53
CA ASN A 271 -21.37 2.42 14.79
C ASN A 271 -21.05 3.52 15.84
N ASP A 272 -20.42 3.19 16.97
CA ASP A 272 -20.07 4.18 17.99
C ASP A 272 -18.71 4.87 17.73
N LEU A 273 -17.97 4.40 16.73
CA LEU A 273 -16.65 4.94 16.38
C LEU A 273 -16.78 6.19 15.52
N LEU A 274 -16.54 7.36 16.12
CA LEU A 274 -16.44 8.62 15.41
C LEU A 274 -15.00 8.87 14.95
N MET A 275 -14.82 9.10 13.65
CA MET A 275 -13.56 9.49 13.05
C MET A 275 -13.71 10.81 12.30
N ASN A 276 -12.74 11.70 12.50
CA ASN A 276 -12.57 12.89 11.69
C ASN A 276 -11.42 12.68 10.72
N ASP A 277 -11.37 13.49 9.67
CA ASP A 277 -10.29 13.49 8.68
C ASP A 277 -10.09 12.14 7.97
N VAL A 278 -11.18 11.45 7.63
CA VAL A 278 -11.13 10.22 6.83
C VAL A 278 -10.93 10.58 5.37
N ASN A 279 -9.72 10.34 4.85
CA ASN A 279 -9.37 10.60 3.46
C ASN A 279 -9.89 9.49 2.54
N ALA A 280 -11.02 9.73 1.86
CA ALA A 280 -11.69 8.75 1.00
C ALA A 280 -11.46 9.05 -0.50
N SER A 281 -11.27 7.99 -1.28
CA SER A 281 -11.29 8.02 -2.74
C SER A 281 -12.74 8.14 -3.21
N VAL A 282 -13.04 9.11 -4.08
CA VAL A 282 -14.41 9.41 -4.51
C VAL A 282 -14.66 8.89 -5.92
N LEU A 283 -15.68 8.05 -6.06
CA LEU A 283 -16.20 7.64 -7.36
C LEU A 283 -17.45 8.43 -7.73
N LYS A 284 -17.57 8.79 -9.00
CA LYS A 284 -18.77 9.44 -9.56
C LYS A 284 -20.04 8.61 -9.33
N SER A 285 -19.91 7.30 -9.51
CA SER A 285 -20.95 6.31 -9.21
C SER A 285 -20.29 4.95 -9.06
N PHE A 286 -20.78 4.14 -8.12
CA PHE A 286 -20.44 2.73 -8.03
C PHE A 286 -21.07 1.94 -9.19
N PRO A 287 -20.48 0.78 -9.56
CA PRO A 287 -21.07 -0.14 -10.54
C PRO A 287 -22.51 -0.54 -10.20
N GLU A 288 -23.35 -0.71 -11.22
CA GLU A 288 -24.78 -1.05 -11.08
C GLU A 288 -25.05 -2.24 -10.16
N LYS A 289 -24.21 -3.29 -10.21
CA LYS A 289 -24.38 -4.48 -9.37
C LYS A 289 -24.21 -4.17 -7.87
N LEU A 290 -23.28 -3.28 -7.53
CA LEU A 290 -23.05 -2.84 -6.15
C LEU A 290 -24.16 -1.90 -5.69
N LYS A 291 -24.56 -0.94 -6.54
CA LYS A 291 -25.69 -0.04 -6.25
C LYS A 291 -27.00 -0.79 -6.00
N LYS A 292 -27.31 -1.81 -6.82
CA LYS A 292 -28.48 -2.69 -6.61
C LYS A 292 -28.42 -3.47 -5.31
N ALA A 293 -27.22 -3.72 -4.77
CA ALA A 293 -27.02 -4.32 -3.47
C ALA A 293 -27.08 -3.30 -2.31
N GLY A 294 -27.26 -2.01 -2.61
CA GLY A 294 -27.26 -0.91 -1.63
C GLY A 294 -25.86 -0.43 -1.23
N VAL A 295 -24.80 -0.93 -1.87
CA VAL A 295 -23.43 -0.56 -1.55
C VAL A 295 -23.12 0.83 -2.10
N VAL A 296 -22.70 1.73 -1.22
CA VAL A 296 -22.32 3.12 -1.56
C VAL A 296 -20.89 3.46 -1.13
N GLY A 297 -20.17 2.49 -0.59
CA GLY A 297 -18.78 2.67 -0.19
C GLY A 297 -18.06 1.37 0.16
N ILE A 298 -16.76 1.51 0.38
CA ILE A 298 -15.84 0.44 0.77
C ILE A 298 -14.98 0.94 1.92
N ILE A 299 -14.90 0.18 3.01
CA ILE A 299 -13.95 0.40 4.10
C ILE A 299 -12.65 -0.32 3.77
N GLY A 300 -11.59 0.46 3.54
CA GLY A 300 -10.27 -0.05 3.20
C GLY A 300 -9.36 -0.24 4.41
N THR A 301 -8.17 -0.76 4.12
CA THR A 301 -7.10 -0.99 5.11
C THR A 301 -6.52 0.29 5.69
N ASP A 302 -6.73 1.45 5.06
CA ASP A 302 -6.37 2.77 5.58
C ASP A 302 -7.06 3.09 6.91
N ILE A 303 -8.29 2.60 7.12
CA ILE A 303 -9.00 2.66 8.39
C ILE A 303 -8.60 1.50 9.28
N LEU A 304 -8.65 0.26 8.77
CA LEU A 304 -8.45 -0.94 9.59
C LEU A 304 -7.09 -0.96 10.29
N LYS A 305 -6.02 -0.57 9.60
CA LYS A 305 -4.66 -0.56 10.16
C LYS A 305 -4.50 0.42 11.33
N LYS A 306 -5.36 1.45 11.45
CA LYS A 306 -5.33 2.41 12.57
C LYS A 306 -5.68 1.75 13.92
N SER A 307 -6.29 0.57 13.88
CA SER A 307 -6.60 -0.21 15.08
C SER A 307 -5.40 -0.99 15.64
N GLY A 308 -4.35 -1.21 14.84
CA GLY A 308 -3.25 -2.12 15.18
C GLY A 308 -3.64 -3.60 15.15
N VAL A 309 -4.84 -3.95 15.65
CA VAL A 309 -5.43 -5.29 15.60
C VAL A 309 -6.90 -5.18 15.19
N CYS A 310 -7.31 -5.97 14.21
CA CYS A 310 -8.70 -6.09 13.75
C CYS A 310 -9.16 -7.55 13.87
N THR A 311 -10.25 -7.81 14.60
CA THR A 311 -10.82 -9.15 14.75
C THR A 311 -12.22 -9.18 14.16
N ILE A 312 -12.45 -10.01 13.16
CA ILE A 312 -13.78 -10.31 12.61
C ILE A 312 -14.29 -11.56 13.33
N GLN A 313 -15.50 -11.48 13.89
CA GLN A 313 -16.15 -12.58 14.60
C GLN A 313 -17.53 -12.82 14.00
N PHE A 314 -17.75 -13.98 13.40
CA PHE A 314 -19.07 -14.40 12.95
C PHE A 314 -19.85 -14.94 14.14
N THR A 315 -21.05 -14.36 14.37
CA THR A 315 -21.99 -14.84 15.40
C THR A 315 -23.04 -15.77 14.80
N SER A 316 -23.23 -15.70 13.48
CA SER A 316 -24.05 -16.61 12.69
C SER A 316 -23.53 -16.63 11.24
N GLU A 317 -24.16 -17.42 10.37
CA GLU A 317 -23.87 -17.44 8.93
C GLU A 317 -24.04 -16.07 8.25
N THR A 318 -24.89 -15.19 8.81
CA THR A 318 -25.30 -13.93 8.18
C THR A 318 -24.93 -12.69 8.98
N GLU A 319 -24.34 -12.83 10.17
CA GLU A 319 -24.08 -11.71 11.07
C GLU A 319 -22.77 -11.90 11.85
N GLY A 320 -22.20 -10.78 12.28
CA GLY A 320 -21.04 -10.80 13.14
C GLY A 320 -20.64 -9.43 13.64
N THR A 321 -19.47 -9.37 14.28
CA THR A 321 -18.91 -8.14 14.83
C THR A 321 -17.44 -8.02 14.47
N ILE A 322 -17.01 -6.82 14.08
CA ILE A 322 -15.61 -6.43 13.97
C ILE A 322 -15.20 -5.77 15.29
N VAL A 323 -14.13 -6.24 15.90
CA VAL A 323 -13.51 -5.67 17.10
C VAL A 323 -12.17 -5.05 16.71
N LEU A 324 -12.00 -3.75 16.99
CA LEU A 324 -10.81 -2.98 16.67
C LEU A 324 -10.01 -2.69 17.94
N GLY A 325 -8.69 -2.82 17.86
CA GLY A 325 -7.70 -2.37 18.85
C GLY A 325 -7.62 -3.20 20.13
N GLU A 326 -8.26 -4.36 20.15
CA GLU A 326 -8.17 -5.36 21.20
C GLU A 326 -7.74 -6.69 20.57
N SER A 327 -6.67 -7.30 21.10
CA SER A 327 -6.39 -8.70 20.80
C SER A 327 -7.13 -9.56 21.80
N GLU A 328 -8.15 -10.26 21.34
CA GLU A 328 -8.98 -11.13 22.19
C GLU A 328 -8.43 -12.57 22.26
N ILE A 329 -7.18 -12.81 21.85
CA ILE A 329 -6.63 -14.15 21.73
C ILE A 329 -5.65 -14.45 22.86
N GLY A 330 -6.13 -15.19 23.85
CA GLY A 330 -5.27 -15.89 24.79
C GLY A 330 -4.38 -16.92 24.07
N THR A 331 -3.21 -17.19 24.62
CA THR A 331 -2.20 -18.10 24.06
C THR A 331 -2.66 -19.56 23.90
N ASN A 332 -3.82 -19.94 24.46
CA ASN A 332 -4.33 -21.31 24.53
C ASN A 332 -5.50 -21.64 23.58
N VAL A 333 -5.81 -20.78 22.60
CA VAL A 333 -6.86 -21.09 21.62
C VAL A 333 -6.27 -21.89 20.44
N ALA A 334 -6.88 -23.03 20.12
CA ALA A 334 -6.54 -23.81 18.94
C ALA A 334 -6.89 -23.01 17.68
N ALA A 335 -5.86 -22.38 17.09
CA ALA A 335 -6.03 -21.50 15.95
C ALA A 335 -4.82 -21.59 15.02
N THR A 336 -5.08 -21.44 13.72
CA THR A 336 -4.05 -21.40 12.69
C THR A 336 -3.42 -20.02 12.68
N ARG A 337 -2.12 -19.93 12.96
CA ARG A 337 -1.34 -18.69 12.92
C ARG A 337 -0.44 -18.67 11.70
N MET A 338 -0.48 -17.57 10.96
CA MET A 338 0.33 -17.38 9.76
C MET A 338 0.89 -15.96 9.72
N PRO A 339 2.19 -15.78 9.44
CA PRO A 339 2.71 -14.46 9.12
C PRO A 339 2.10 -13.96 7.80
N PHE A 340 1.95 -12.65 7.68
CA PHE A 340 1.67 -12.00 6.41
C PHE A 340 2.69 -10.89 6.15
N ASN A 341 2.74 -10.39 4.93
CA ASN A 341 3.54 -9.23 4.56
C ASN A 341 2.65 -8.13 3.97
N ILE A 342 3.10 -6.88 4.03
CA ILE A 342 2.44 -5.75 3.39
C ILE A 342 3.33 -5.22 2.26
N ALA A 343 2.79 -5.22 1.03
CA ALA A 343 3.44 -4.66 -0.16
C ALA A 343 2.37 -4.04 -1.07
N GLY A 344 2.64 -2.89 -1.69
CA GLY A 344 1.64 -2.05 -2.38
C GLY A 344 0.43 -1.68 -1.51
N GLY A 345 0.50 -1.85 -0.19
CA GLY A 345 -0.64 -1.72 0.73
C GLY A 345 -1.57 -2.91 0.81
N LEU A 346 -1.32 -3.96 0.04
CA LEU A 346 -2.05 -5.22 0.09
C LEU A 346 -1.42 -6.14 1.13
N LEU A 347 -2.24 -7.01 1.73
CA LEU A 347 -1.79 -8.00 2.70
C LEU A 347 -1.60 -9.35 2.00
N PHE A 348 -0.40 -9.91 2.10
CA PHE A 348 0.01 -11.14 1.43
C PHE A 348 0.31 -12.26 2.40
N ILE A 349 -0.23 -13.45 2.14
CA ILE A 349 0.12 -14.68 2.85
C ILE A 349 0.81 -15.64 1.89
N ASP A 350 1.82 -16.33 2.38
CA ASP A 350 2.54 -17.33 1.61
C ASP A 350 1.65 -18.55 1.37
N GLY A 351 1.70 -19.10 0.17
CA GLY A 351 0.90 -20.28 -0.15
C GLY A 351 1.51 -21.13 -1.24
N LYS A 352 0.86 -22.26 -1.49
CA LYS A 352 1.23 -23.20 -2.55
C LYS A 352 -0.02 -23.76 -3.20
N ILE A 353 0.02 -23.94 -4.51
CA ILE A 353 -0.97 -24.75 -5.24
C ILE A 353 -0.21 -25.90 -5.87
N GLN A 354 -0.53 -27.14 -5.50
CA GLN A 354 0.19 -28.34 -5.96
C GLN A 354 1.72 -28.23 -5.80
N GLY A 355 2.15 -27.71 -4.64
CA GLY A 355 3.57 -27.52 -4.33
C GLY A 355 4.25 -26.32 -5.00
N LYS A 356 3.58 -25.64 -5.95
CA LYS A 356 4.10 -24.45 -6.62
C LYS A 356 3.85 -23.21 -5.75
N PRO A 357 4.88 -22.45 -5.37
CA PRO A 357 4.73 -21.31 -4.45
C PRO A 357 4.03 -20.13 -5.12
N LEU A 358 3.19 -19.44 -4.36
CA LEU A 358 2.62 -18.15 -4.69
C LEU A 358 2.34 -17.33 -3.42
N LYS A 359 1.89 -16.09 -3.58
CA LYS A 359 1.36 -15.26 -2.51
C LYS A 359 -0.15 -15.05 -2.68
N PHE A 360 -0.92 -15.18 -1.62
CA PHE A 360 -2.35 -14.87 -1.60
C PHE A 360 -2.58 -13.45 -1.09
N VAL A 361 -3.28 -12.62 -1.86
CA VAL A 361 -3.82 -11.34 -1.39
C VAL A 361 -5.09 -11.62 -0.59
N MET A 362 -5.15 -11.11 0.64
CA MET A 362 -6.37 -11.18 1.46
C MET A 362 -7.39 -10.15 0.98
N ASP A 363 -8.55 -10.60 0.51
CA ASP A 363 -9.58 -9.74 -0.09
C ASP A 363 -10.98 -10.13 0.40
N THR A 364 -11.47 -9.43 1.42
CA THR A 364 -12.85 -9.59 1.91
C THR A 364 -13.89 -8.92 1.01
N GLY A 365 -13.47 -8.10 0.04
CA GLY A 365 -14.32 -7.51 -0.99
C GLY A 365 -14.62 -8.50 -2.14
N ALA A 366 -13.74 -9.48 -2.34
CA ALA A 366 -13.94 -10.59 -3.26
C ALA A 366 -14.82 -11.68 -2.63
N ARG A 367 -15.90 -12.04 -3.33
CA ARG A 367 -16.81 -13.11 -2.90
C ARG A 367 -16.20 -14.50 -3.04
N GLU A 368 -15.40 -14.68 -4.09
CA GLU A 368 -14.77 -15.94 -4.45
C GLU A 368 -13.27 -15.74 -4.64
N SER A 369 -12.47 -16.73 -4.27
CA SER A 369 -11.02 -16.72 -4.46
C SER A 369 -10.68 -16.81 -5.95
N ILE A 370 -9.68 -16.05 -6.39
CA ILE A 370 -9.35 -15.90 -7.82
C ILE A 370 -7.90 -16.30 -8.07
N LEU A 371 -7.69 -17.29 -8.92
CA LEU A 371 -6.39 -17.68 -9.44
C LEU A 371 -6.14 -17.02 -10.81
N SER A 372 -4.95 -16.43 -10.95
CA SER A 372 -4.52 -15.84 -12.21
C SER A 372 -4.25 -16.90 -13.28
N GLN A 373 -4.72 -16.66 -14.50
CA GLN A 373 -4.40 -17.50 -15.66
C GLN A 373 -2.88 -17.58 -15.91
N SER A 374 -2.14 -16.49 -15.66
CA SER A 374 -0.68 -16.46 -15.88
C SER A 374 0.06 -17.43 -14.95
N PHE A 375 -0.41 -17.61 -13.72
CA PHE A 375 0.18 -18.58 -12.79
C PHE A 375 0.03 -20.01 -13.31
N VAL A 376 -1.17 -20.35 -13.79
CA VAL A 376 -1.46 -21.67 -14.38
C VAL A 376 -0.57 -21.94 -15.58
N THR A 377 -0.48 -20.98 -16.52
CA THR A 377 0.34 -21.12 -17.72
C THR A 377 1.82 -21.29 -17.38
N LEU A 378 2.35 -20.54 -16.42
CA LEU A 378 3.77 -20.60 -16.06
C LEU A 378 4.14 -21.88 -15.29
N THR A 379 3.25 -22.35 -14.42
CA THR A 379 3.56 -23.44 -13.48
C THR A 379 3.06 -24.81 -13.93
N ASN A 380 2.20 -24.84 -14.95
CA ASN A 380 1.59 -26.04 -15.54
C ASN A 380 0.88 -26.93 -14.50
N ILE A 381 0.20 -26.31 -13.53
CA ILE A 381 -0.61 -27.02 -12.53
C ILE A 381 -1.88 -27.60 -13.17
N SER A 382 -2.35 -28.74 -12.63
CA SER A 382 -3.55 -29.41 -13.14
C SER A 382 -4.82 -28.86 -12.47
N TYR A 383 -5.95 -28.80 -13.17
CA TYR A 383 -7.23 -28.42 -12.57
C TYR A 383 -8.40 -29.04 -13.34
N LYS A 384 -9.56 -29.14 -12.68
CA LYS A 384 -10.81 -29.54 -13.34
C LYS A 384 -11.65 -28.31 -13.62
N THR A 385 -11.96 -28.05 -14.89
CA THR A 385 -12.94 -27.02 -15.26
C THR A 385 -14.33 -27.46 -14.85
N MET A 386 -15.04 -26.61 -14.10
CA MET A 386 -16.42 -26.83 -13.66
C MET A 386 -17.42 -26.01 -14.49
N SER A 387 -17.03 -24.80 -14.89
CA SER A 387 -17.84 -23.91 -15.74
C SER A 387 -16.94 -22.90 -16.44
N THR A 388 -17.30 -22.45 -17.64
CA THR A 388 -16.57 -21.43 -18.43
C THR A 388 -17.35 -20.12 -18.61
N ASP A 389 -18.54 -20.03 -18.01
CA ASP A 389 -19.51 -18.97 -18.28
C ASP A 389 -19.66 -18.01 -17.09
N LYS A 390 -18.61 -17.92 -16.27
CA LYS A 390 -18.58 -17.00 -15.13
C LYS A 390 -18.11 -15.63 -15.59
N MET A 391 -18.86 -14.60 -15.21
CA MET A 391 -18.42 -13.21 -15.29
C MET A 391 -18.06 -12.71 -13.89
N ILE A 392 -16.87 -12.11 -13.76
CA ILE A 392 -16.47 -11.32 -12.60
C ILE A 392 -16.53 -9.84 -12.93
N THR A 393 -16.75 -8.99 -11.94
CA THR A 393 -16.82 -7.53 -12.14
C THR A 393 -16.31 -6.85 -10.88
N GLY A 394 -15.28 -6.03 -11.01
CA GLY A 394 -14.74 -5.21 -9.94
C GLY A 394 -15.42 -3.85 -9.82
N ILE A 395 -14.81 -2.97 -9.01
CA ILE A 395 -15.28 -1.59 -8.81
C ILE A 395 -15.17 -0.72 -10.07
N ASP A 396 -14.35 -1.13 -11.05
CA ASP A 396 -14.27 -0.54 -12.39
C ASP A 396 -15.52 -0.82 -13.24
N GLY A 397 -16.40 -1.73 -12.81
CA GLY A 397 -17.68 -1.99 -13.45
C GLY A 397 -17.60 -2.74 -14.78
N LYS A 398 -16.41 -3.14 -15.24
CA LYS A 398 -16.19 -3.84 -16.51
C LYS A 398 -16.20 -5.34 -16.29
N PRO A 399 -17.21 -6.08 -16.79
CA PRO A 399 -17.25 -7.53 -16.61
C PRO A 399 -16.12 -8.24 -17.36
N GLN A 400 -15.51 -9.24 -16.74
CA GLN A 400 -14.50 -10.10 -17.35
C GLN A 400 -14.92 -11.56 -17.34
N LYS A 401 -14.69 -12.24 -18.47
CA LYS A 401 -14.94 -13.67 -18.60
C LYS A 401 -13.91 -14.44 -17.79
N SER A 402 -14.40 -15.47 -17.10
CA SER A 402 -13.62 -16.32 -16.21
C SER A 402 -14.21 -17.74 -16.19
N SER A 403 -13.46 -18.67 -15.65
CA SER A 403 -13.91 -20.05 -15.44
C SER A 403 -13.99 -20.37 -13.96
N ILE A 404 -14.85 -21.31 -13.58
CA ILE A 404 -14.80 -21.94 -12.26
C ILE A 404 -13.98 -23.21 -12.41
N ILE A 405 -12.95 -23.35 -11.60
CA ILE A 405 -12.08 -24.52 -11.59
C ILE A 405 -12.06 -25.16 -10.20
N SER A 406 -11.70 -26.44 -10.15
CA SER A 406 -11.39 -27.16 -8.91
C SER A 406 -9.93 -27.60 -8.91
N LEU A 407 -9.25 -27.32 -7.79
CA LEU A 407 -7.85 -27.62 -7.53
C LEU A 407 -7.76 -28.66 -6.42
N LYS A 408 -6.93 -29.68 -6.63
CA LYS A 408 -6.80 -30.78 -5.68
C LYS A 408 -6.25 -30.34 -4.32
N ASP A 409 -5.13 -29.60 -4.33
CA ASP A 409 -4.41 -29.20 -3.12
C ASP A 409 -4.03 -27.71 -3.18
N VAL A 410 -4.55 -26.94 -2.23
CA VAL A 410 -4.23 -25.52 -2.02
C VAL A 410 -3.78 -25.34 -0.57
N ALA A 411 -2.58 -24.80 -0.38
CA ALA A 411 -2.03 -24.46 0.91
C ALA A 411 -2.00 -22.94 1.08
N VAL A 412 -2.60 -22.43 2.15
CA VAL A 412 -2.48 -21.05 2.60
C VAL A 412 -1.72 -21.09 3.91
N GLY A 413 -0.47 -20.64 3.92
CA GLY A 413 0.48 -20.84 5.01
C GLY A 413 0.59 -22.33 5.37
N ASN A 414 0.17 -22.66 6.59
CA ASN A 414 0.09 -24.03 7.10
C ASN A 414 -1.33 -24.63 7.05
N TYR A 415 -2.33 -23.89 6.55
CA TYR A 415 -3.69 -24.39 6.34
C TYR A 415 -3.80 -25.10 4.98
N MET A 416 -4.28 -26.33 5.00
CA MET A 416 -4.43 -27.17 3.81
C MET A 416 -5.89 -27.29 3.42
N MET A 417 -6.20 -26.97 2.17
CA MET A 417 -7.51 -27.10 1.55
C MET A 417 -7.44 -28.13 0.43
N LYS A 418 -8.47 -28.99 0.38
CA LYS A 418 -8.64 -30.00 -0.67
C LYS A 418 -9.80 -29.68 -1.57
N ASP A 419 -9.71 -30.08 -2.84
CA ASP A 419 -10.78 -29.95 -3.85
C ASP A 419 -11.35 -28.52 -3.92
N THR A 420 -10.47 -27.54 -3.75
CA THR A 420 -10.79 -26.11 -3.63
C THR A 420 -11.35 -25.57 -4.94
N ARG A 421 -12.51 -24.93 -4.87
CA ARG A 421 -13.06 -24.18 -6.00
C ARG A 421 -12.44 -22.79 -6.05
N MET A 422 -12.00 -22.36 -7.22
CA MET A 422 -11.52 -20.99 -7.45
C MET A 422 -12.02 -20.49 -8.79
N ILE A 423 -12.08 -19.16 -8.93
CA ILE A 423 -12.24 -18.51 -10.22
C ILE A 423 -10.89 -18.48 -10.93
N LEU A 424 -10.82 -18.98 -12.15
CA LEU A 424 -9.68 -18.82 -13.05
C LEU A 424 -9.94 -17.63 -13.98
N GLY A 425 -9.12 -16.59 -13.87
CA GLY A 425 -9.27 -15.39 -14.69
C GLY A 425 -8.06 -14.48 -14.62
N ASN A 426 -8.04 -13.42 -15.44
CA ASN A 426 -7.05 -12.37 -15.33
C ASN A 426 -7.52 -11.36 -14.27
N VAL A 427 -6.63 -10.99 -13.35
CA VAL A 427 -6.91 -9.99 -12.32
C VAL A 427 -6.06 -8.77 -12.60
N ALA A 428 -6.68 -7.67 -13.01
CA ALA A 428 -5.98 -6.45 -13.37
C ALA A 428 -5.23 -5.85 -12.17
N ALA A 429 -5.78 -5.97 -10.97
CA ALA A 429 -5.13 -5.54 -9.73
C ALA A 429 -3.82 -6.29 -9.42
N LEU A 430 -3.66 -7.53 -9.89
CA LEU A 430 -2.40 -8.27 -9.76
C LEU A 430 -1.44 -7.93 -10.90
N SER A 431 -1.96 -7.79 -12.12
CA SER A 431 -1.13 -7.48 -13.29
C SER A 431 -0.53 -6.08 -13.23
N SER A 432 -1.24 -5.11 -12.65
CA SER A 432 -0.75 -3.73 -12.46
C SER A 432 0.52 -3.67 -11.60
N TYR A 433 0.79 -4.69 -10.78
CA TYR A 433 1.98 -4.79 -9.93
C TYR A 433 2.98 -5.85 -10.39
N GLY A 434 2.76 -6.49 -11.54
CA GLY A 434 3.64 -7.54 -12.06
C GLY A 434 3.51 -8.86 -11.29
N LEU A 435 2.36 -9.09 -10.63
CA LEU A 435 2.13 -10.22 -9.73
C LEU A 435 1.28 -11.35 -10.35
N SER A 436 0.78 -11.18 -11.57
CA SER A 436 -0.12 -12.16 -12.22
C SER A 436 0.43 -13.59 -12.23
N ALA A 437 1.74 -13.78 -12.35
CA ALA A 437 2.34 -15.11 -12.44
C ALA A 437 2.76 -15.69 -11.08
N SER A 438 2.53 -14.97 -9.98
CA SER A 438 3.07 -15.31 -8.65
C SER A 438 2.09 -15.06 -7.51
N SER A 439 0.84 -14.68 -7.82
CA SER A 439 -0.15 -14.35 -6.80
C SER A 439 -1.57 -14.72 -7.19
N ALA A 440 -2.42 -14.86 -6.18
CA ALA A 440 -3.85 -15.13 -6.28
C ALA A 440 -4.60 -14.28 -5.25
N ILE A 441 -5.91 -14.15 -5.42
CA ILE A 441 -6.81 -13.52 -4.45
C ILE A 441 -7.46 -14.61 -3.59
N LEU A 442 -7.49 -14.38 -2.28
CA LEU A 442 -8.20 -15.19 -1.31
C LEU A 442 -9.46 -14.41 -0.88
N GLY A 443 -10.63 -14.94 -1.21
CA GLY A 443 -11.92 -14.28 -1.06
C GLY A 443 -12.71 -14.72 0.18
N MET A 444 -13.96 -14.27 0.27
CA MET A 444 -14.89 -14.64 1.35
C MET A 444 -15.24 -16.13 1.37
N ASP A 445 -15.14 -16.85 0.26
CA ASP A 445 -15.26 -18.31 0.23
C ASP A 445 -14.21 -19.04 1.10
N PHE A 446 -13.06 -18.40 1.34
CA PHE A 446 -12.07 -18.85 2.32
C PHE A 446 -12.38 -18.33 3.72
N PHE A 447 -12.52 -17.01 3.87
CA PHE A 447 -12.62 -16.37 5.19
C PHE A 447 -13.87 -16.78 5.97
N HIS A 448 -14.99 -17.00 5.28
CA HIS A 448 -16.27 -17.36 5.91
C HIS A 448 -16.28 -18.79 6.50
N GLN A 449 -15.23 -19.59 6.29
CA GLN A 449 -15.08 -20.92 6.91
C GLN A 449 -14.65 -20.86 8.39
N PHE A 450 -14.31 -19.67 8.89
CA PHE A 450 -13.78 -19.45 10.24
C PHE A 450 -14.75 -18.59 11.04
N THR A 451 -15.05 -19.00 12.28
CA THR A 451 -15.87 -18.18 13.18
C THR A 451 -15.13 -16.92 13.63
N ARG A 452 -13.79 -16.94 13.61
CA ARG A 452 -12.98 -15.78 13.99
C ARG A 452 -11.72 -15.64 13.13
N ILE A 453 -11.48 -14.40 12.68
CA ILE A 453 -10.34 -13.98 11.88
C ILE A 453 -9.70 -12.77 12.57
N GLN A 454 -8.49 -12.90 13.09
CA GLN A 454 -7.75 -11.77 13.67
C GLN A 454 -6.57 -11.38 12.79
N ILE A 455 -6.52 -10.11 12.41
CA ILE A 455 -5.42 -9.48 11.70
C ILE A 455 -4.68 -8.56 12.67
N ASP A 456 -3.48 -8.97 13.06
CA ASP A 456 -2.57 -8.16 13.84
C ASP A 456 -1.63 -7.42 12.87
N PHE A 457 -1.94 -6.16 12.58
CA PHE A 457 -1.12 -5.29 11.73
C PHE A 457 0.21 -4.93 12.38
N SER A 458 0.27 -4.93 13.71
CA SER A 458 1.47 -4.53 14.47
C SER A 458 2.54 -5.62 14.39
N ASN A 459 2.13 -6.88 14.52
CA ASN A 459 3.02 -8.05 14.45
C ASN A 459 3.00 -8.76 13.09
N GLN A 460 2.18 -8.29 12.14
CA GLN A 460 1.95 -8.90 10.83
C GLN A 460 1.58 -10.40 10.93
N GLN A 461 0.61 -10.70 11.80
CA GLN A 461 0.11 -12.06 12.03
C GLN A 461 -1.38 -12.16 11.70
N LEU A 462 -1.74 -13.16 10.91
CA LEU A 462 -3.11 -13.61 10.74
C LEU A 462 -3.36 -14.77 11.69
N LEU A 463 -4.51 -14.76 12.35
CA LEU A 463 -5.04 -15.91 13.07
C LEU A 463 -6.43 -16.28 12.58
N LEU A 464 -6.63 -17.56 12.34
CA LEU A 464 -7.89 -18.16 11.91
C LEU A 464 -8.35 -19.22 12.91
N GLN A 465 -9.60 -19.13 13.36
CA GLN A 465 -10.22 -20.05 14.31
C GLN A 465 -11.56 -20.53 13.78
N HIS A 466 -11.79 -21.85 13.87
CA HIS A 466 -13.07 -22.49 13.56
C HIS A 466 -14.06 -22.35 14.71
#